data_AF-T0ZLP9-F1
#
_entry.id   AF-T0ZLP9-F1
#
_cell.length_a   1.000
_cell.length_b   1.000
_cell.length_c   1.000
_cell.angle_alpha   90.00
_cell.angle_beta   90.00
_cell.angle_gamma   90.00
#
_symmetry.space_group_name_H-M   'P 1'
#
loop_
_entity.id
_entity.type
_entity.pdbx_description
1 polymer ?
#
loop_
_entity_poly.entity_id
_entity_poly.type
_entity_poly.pdbx_seq_one_letter_code
_entity_poly.pdbx_strand_id
1 'polypeptide(L)' 'LISYHRGRITVIDRVGLEKRVCECYAVVKTECDRLLETKYSNSY' A
#
# COMPACT_ATOMS: atom_id res chain seq x y z
N LEU A 1 8.90 -8.16 3.77
CA LEU A 1 8.21 -7.07 3.06
C LEU A 1 6.75 -7.41 2.81
N ILE A 2 6.46 -8.52 2.11
CA ILE A 2 5.11 -9.07 1.97
C ILE A 2 5.07 -10.56 2.34
N SER A 3 3.90 -11.04 2.77
CA SER A 3 3.56 -12.45 2.96
C SER A 3 2.42 -12.81 2.02
N TYR A 4 2.44 -14.01 1.47
CA TYR A 4 1.39 -14.53 0.59
C TYR A 4 0.96 -15.91 1.05
N HIS A 5 -0.34 -16.09 1.31
CA HIS A 5 -0.90 -17.38 1.67
C HIS A 5 -2.34 -17.52 1.17
N ARG A 6 -2.62 -18.59 0.42
CA ARG A 6 -3.95 -18.93 -0.12
C ARG A 6 -4.66 -17.73 -0.78
N GLY A 7 -4.00 -17.03 -1.69
CA GLY A 7 -4.59 -15.89 -2.40
C GLY A 7 -4.63 -14.58 -1.60
N ARG A 8 -4.23 -14.58 -0.33
CA ARG A 8 -4.14 -13.36 0.48
C ARG A 8 -2.73 -12.82 0.49
N ILE A 9 -2.59 -11.55 0.13
CA ILE A 9 -1.35 -10.79 0.27
C ILE A 9 -1.46 -9.95 1.54
N THR A 10 -0.43 -10.00 2.37
CA THR A 10 -0.30 -9.18 3.57
C THR A 10 1.02 -8.43 3.53
N VAL A 11 0.98 -7.12 3.71
CA VAL A 11 2.20 -6.32 3.86
C VAL A 11 2.69 -6.47 5.30
N ILE A 12 3.85 -7.11 5.47
CA ILE A 12 4.45 -7.39 6.79
C ILE A 12 5.48 -6.33 7.19
N ASP A 13 6.06 -5.64 6.23
CA ASP A 13 7.00 -4.54 6.45
C ASP A 13 6.83 -3.52 5.32
N ARG A 14 6.07 -2.46 5.62
CA ARG A 14 5.76 -1.40 4.68
C ARG A 14 6.96 -0.48 4.43
N VAL A 15 7.76 -0.20 5.46
CA VAL A 15 8.93 0.68 5.33
C VAL A 15 10.00 0.03 4.45
N GLY A 16 10.28 -1.26 4.67
CA GLY A 16 11.20 -2.00 3.82
C GLY A 16 10.70 -2.19 2.39
N LEU A 17 9.37 -2.23 2.18
CA LEU A 17 8.76 -2.28 0.85
C LEU A 17 8.95 -0.94 0.13
N GLU A 18 8.61 0.18 0.78
CA GLU A 18 8.75 1.53 0.21
C GLU A 18 10.19 1.88 -0.15
N LYS A 19 11.20 1.33 0.56
CA LYS A 19 12.61 1.50 0.22
C LYS A 19 13.07 0.80 -1.05
N ARG A 20 12.31 -0.18 -1.57
CA ARG A 20 12.73 -1.04 -2.69
C ARG A 20 11.92 -0.88 -3.98
N VAL A 21 10.80 -0.19 -3.91
CA VAL A 21 9.91 0.04 -5.07
C VAL A 21 10.44 1.18 -5.95
N CYS A 22 10.06 1.18 -7.24
CA CYS A 22 10.30 2.32 -8.10
C CYS A 22 9.47 3.54 -7.69
N GLU A 23 9.86 4.70 -8.19
CA GLU A 23 9.13 5.97 -8.11
C GLU A 23 7.67 5.84 -8.57
N CYS A 24 7.42 4.89 -9.48
CA CYS A 24 6.11 4.45 -9.93
C CYS A 24 5.13 4.17 -8.75
N TYR A 25 5.61 3.63 -7.63
CA TYR A 25 4.80 3.25 -6.48
C TYR A 25 4.22 4.48 -5.80
N ALA A 26 4.99 5.56 -5.68
CA ALA A 26 4.53 6.79 -5.06
C ALA A 26 3.37 7.40 -5.86
N VAL A 27 3.50 7.46 -7.19
CA VAL A 27 2.44 7.97 -8.08
C VAL A 27 1.16 7.15 -7.92
N VAL A 28 1.26 5.82 -7.99
CA VAL A 28 0.10 4.93 -7.84
C VAL A 28 -0.50 5.05 -6.44
N LYS A 29 0.32 5.12 -5.39
CA LYS A 29 -0.14 5.29 -4.01
C LYS A 29 -0.91 6.60 -3.85
N THR A 30 -0.38 7.72 -4.33
CA THR A 30 -1.05 9.03 -4.28
C THR A 30 -2.39 9.00 -5.03
N GLU A 31 -2.45 8.42 -6.23
CA GLU A 31 -3.71 8.33 -6.96
C GLU A 31 -4.72 7.41 -6.29
N CYS A 32 -4.29 6.26 -5.77
CA CYS A 32 -5.14 5.37 -5.01
C CYS A 32 -5.64 6.03 -3.72
N ASP A 33 -4.77 6.70 -2.97
CA ASP A 33 -5.12 7.40 -1.73
C ASP A 33 -6.16 8.49 -2.04
N ARG A 34 -5.95 9.32 -3.07
CA ARG A 34 -6.94 10.32 -3.53
C ARG A 34 -8.30 9.71 -3.87
N LEU A 35 -8.32 8.53 -4.50
CA LEU A 35 -9.57 7.84 -4.84
C LEU A 35 -10.24 7.20 -3.61
N LEU A 36 -9.46 6.68 -2.68
CA LEU A 36 -9.93 5.88 -1.54
C LEU A 36 -10.14 6.71 -0.26
N GLU A 37 -9.63 7.94 -0.18
CA GLU A 37 -9.89 8.90 0.91
C GLU A 37 -11.39 9.22 1.06
N THR A 38 -12.18 9.04 0.00
CA THR A 38 -13.65 9.11 0.05
C THR A 38 -14.31 7.94 0.78
N LYS A 39 -13.58 6.86 1.11
CA LYS A 39 -14.12 5.63 1.71
C LYS A 39 -13.48 5.20 3.03
N TYR A 40 -12.35 5.77 3.43
CA TYR A 40 -11.60 5.30 4.63
C TYR A 40 -11.25 6.40 5.66
N SER A 41 -11.93 7.55 5.62
CA SER A 41 -11.87 8.57 6.67
C SER A 41 -12.68 8.15 7.92
N ASN A 42 -12.42 6.96 8.46
CA ASN A 42 -12.78 6.60 9.83
C ASN A 42 -12.05 5.31 10.29
N SER A 43 -10.79 5.41 10.72
CA SER A 43 -10.20 4.62 11.82
C SER A 43 -8.68 4.87 11.90
N TYR A 44 -8.29 5.93 12.60
CA TYR A 44 -7.07 5.99 13.38
C TYR A 44 -7.43 6.57 14.74
#